data_AF-A0A6I2KSY3-F1
#
_entry.id   AF-A0A6I2KSY3-F1
#
_cell.length_a   1.000
_cell.length_b   1.000
_cell.length_c   1.000
_cell.angle_alpha   90.00
_cell.angle_beta   90.00
_cell.angle_gamma   90.00
#
_symmetry.space_group_name_H-M   'P 1'
#
loop_
_entity.id
_entity.type
_entity.pdbx_description
1 polymer ?
#
loop_
_entity_poly.entity_id
_entity_poly.type
_entity_poly.pdbx_seq_one_letter_code
_entity_poly.pdbx_strand_id
1 'polypeptide(L)'
;MATGDQNDMLERLKFTLPPWFPDDSPVLDAVLYGWAAVWAYIYQLLAYVKLQTRILTATDGWLDLIAGDFFGAGLPRKTGQSDTSYRIAIISNIFRERATRNAITRICEDITGRTPIVIEQSRILDFGIYSGPTSFYGATARYGSQLLTTKYQCFVKVYRPLPGSQWDGISDADIYAALDSVRPIDVTIWAQLLN
;
A
#
# COMPACT_ATOMS: atom_id res chain seq x y z
N MET A 1 -4.46 -34.08 19.21
CA MET A 1 -3.77 -33.08 20.03
C MET A 1 -3.13 -32.08 19.09
N ALA A 2 -3.50 -30.81 19.19
CA ALA A 2 -2.88 -29.74 18.40
C ALA A 2 -1.62 -29.25 19.11
N THR A 3 -0.56 -28.95 18.37
CA THR A 3 0.69 -28.44 18.97
C THR A 3 0.42 -27.15 19.74
N GLY A 4 0.81 -27.15 21.01
CA GLY A 4 0.66 -26.06 21.96
C GLY A 4 -0.75 -25.89 22.54
N ASP A 5 -1.63 -26.88 22.38
CA ASP A 5 -2.83 -26.99 23.19
C ASP A 5 -2.50 -27.45 24.63
N GLN A 6 -3.48 -27.38 25.52
CA GLN A 6 -3.26 -27.69 26.93
C GLN A 6 -2.84 -29.15 27.17
N ASN A 7 -3.29 -30.08 26.34
CA ASN A 7 -2.93 -31.49 26.48
C ASN A 7 -1.49 -31.74 25.99
N ASP A 8 -1.04 -31.06 24.92
CA ASP A 8 0.36 -31.10 24.46
C ASP A 8 1.30 -30.54 25.54
N MET A 9 0.91 -29.43 26.18
CA MET A 9 1.71 -28.87 27.26
C MET A 9 1.75 -29.77 28.50
N LEU A 10 0.65 -30.45 28.83
CA LEU A 10 0.62 -31.42 29.92
C LEU A 10 1.58 -32.60 29.64
N GLU A 11 1.52 -33.19 28.44
CA GLU A 11 2.39 -34.30 28.07
C GLU A 11 3.87 -33.89 28.13
N ARG A 12 4.21 -32.69 27.63
CA ARG A 12 5.57 -32.15 27.71
C ARG A 12 6.02 -31.94 29.15
N LEU A 13 5.15 -31.43 30.02
CA LEU A 13 5.47 -31.26 31.44
C LEU A 13 5.69 -32.62 32.12
N LYS A 14 4.82 -33.61 31.87
CA LYS A 14 4.99 -34.98 32.38
C LYS A 14 6.29 -35.61 31.89
N PHE A 15 6.68 -35.37 30.63
CA PHE A 15 7.94 -35.84 30.07
C PHE A 15 9.19 -35.27 30.78
N THR A 16 9.08 -34.11 31.43
CA THR A 16 10.19 -33.53 32.23
C THR A 16 10.30 -34.10 33.64
N LEU A 17 9.34 -34.90 34.10
CA LEU A 17 9.34 -35.45 35.44
C LEU A 17 10.33 -36.63 35.57
N PRO A 18 10.96 -36.78 36.75
CA PRO A 18 11.75 -37.97 37.05
C PRO A 18 10.93 -39.27 37.01
N PRO A 19 11.56 -40.42 36.70
CA PRO A 19 10.88 -41.70 36.51
C PRO A 19 10.30 -42.33 37.79
N TRP A 20 10.46 -41.72 38.96
CA TRP A 20 9.86 -42.21 40.21
C TRP A 20 8.39 -41.82 40.37
N PHE A 21 7.87 -40.94 39.50
CA PHE A 21 6.45 -40.60 39.52
C PHE A 21 5.66 -41.71 38.81
N PRO A 22 4.55 -42.18 39.40
CA PRO A 22 3.73 -43.20 38.77
C PRO A 22 3.02 -42.66 37.53
N ASP A 23 2.75 -43.54 36.57
CA ASP A 23 2.08 -43.20 35.31
C ASP A 23 0.67 -42.62 35.56
N ASP A 24 -0.05 -43.17 36.54
CA ASP A 24 -1.35 -42.70 37.01
C ASP A 24 -1.19 -41.88 38.30
N SER A 25 -1.33 -40.56 38.19
CA SER A 25 -1.12 -39.62 39.29
C SER A 25 -2.13 -38.46 39.28
N PRO A 26 -3.40 -38.70 39.65
CA PRO A 26 -4.49 -37.76 39.42
C PRO A 26 -4.31 -36.39 40.11
N VAL A 27 -3.68 -36.34 41.28
CA VAL A 27 -3.41 -35.07 41.99
C VAL A 27 -2.29 -34.29 41.31
N LEU A 28 -1.23 -34.98 40.87
CA LEU A 28 -0.12 -34.36 40.16
C LEU A 28 -0.59 -33.84 38.80
N ASP A 29 -1.36 -34.65 38.08
CA ASP A 29 -1.96 -34.29 36.79
C ASP A 29 -2.84 -33.05 36.93
N ALA A 30 -3.66 -32.94 37.98
CA ALA A 30 -4.48 -31.75 38.22
C ALA A 30 -3.63 -30.47 38.43
N VAL A 31 -2.52 -30.56 39.17
CA VAL A 31 -1.61 -29.42 39.36
C VAL A 31 -0.93 -29.04 38.05
N LEU A 32 -0.40 -30.02 37.32
CA LEU A 32 0.26 -29.80 36.04
C LEU A 32 -0.70 -29.28 34.97
N TYR A 33 -1.98 -29.66 35.04
CA TYR A 33 -3.02 -29.16 34.14
C TYR A 33 -3.18 -27.63 34.23
N GLY A 34 -3.10 -27.08 35.44
CA GLY A 34 -3.11 -25.62 35.66
C GLY A 34 -1.91 -24.93 35.03
N TRP A 35 -0.71 -25.48 35.20
CA TRP A 35 0.50 -24.96 34.56
C TRP A 35 0.48 -25.11 33.03
N ALA A 36 -0.03 -26.24 32.54
CA ALA A 36 -0.21 -26.50 31.12
C ALA A 36 -1.13 -25.46 30.45
N ALA A 37 -2.16 -24.99 31.16
CA ALA A 37 -3.04 -23.92 30.68
C ALA A 37 -2.27 -22.61 30.43
N VAL A 38 -1.40 -22.22 31.38
CA VAL A 38 -0.56 -21.02 31.25
C VAL A 38 0.42 -21.14 30.10
N TRP A 39 1.08 -22.30 29.96
CA TRP A 39 1.99 -22.55 28.85
C TRP A 39 1.29 -22.55 27.48
N ALA A 40 0.08 -23.12 27.40
CA ALA A 40 -0.72 -23.09 26.19
C ALA A 40 -1.11 -21.66 25.80
N TYR A 41 -1.50 -20.83 26.78
CA TYR A 41 -1.77 -19.41 26.54
C TYR A 41 -0.55 -18.65 26.03
N ILE A 42 0.63 -18.83 26.65
CA ILE A 42 1.88 -18.20 26.20
C ILE A 42 2.23 -18.62 24.77
N TYR A 43 2.06 -19.91 24.44
CA TYR A 43 2.30 -20.41 23.10
C TYR A 43 1.34 -19.80 22.07
N GLN A 44 0.05 -19.70 22.40
CA GLN A 44 -0.94 -19.03 21.55
C GLN A 44 -0.57 -17.55 21.33
N LEU A 45 -0.11 -16.86 22.37
CA LEU A 45 0.35 -15.48 22.25
C LEU A 45 1.56 -15.37 21.31
N LEU A 46 2.54 -16.27 21.44
CA LEU A 46 3.71 -16.30 20.56
C LEU A 46 3.31 -16.59 19.09
N ALA A 47 2.40 -17.52 18.88
CA ALA A 47 1.86 -17.84 17.56
C ALA A 47 1.15 -16.63 16.94
N TYR A 48 0.36 -15.91 17.74
CA TYR A 48 -0.27 -14.65 17.33
C TYR A 48 0.77 -13.59 16.95
N VAL A 49 1.74 -13.30 17.83
CA VAL A 49 2.80 -12.31 17.57
C VAL A 49 3.55 -12.63 16.28
N LYS A 50 3.85 -13.90 16.03
CA LYS A 50 4.49 -14.35 14.78
C LYS A 50 3.68 -13.93 13.54
N LEU A 51 2.36 -14.08 13.56
CA LEU A 51 1.48 -13.65 12.46
C LEU A 51 1.52 -12.12 12.26
N GLN A 52 1.70 -11.34 13.32
CA GLN A 52 1.77 -9.87 13.22
C GLN A 52 3.07 -9.36 12.59
N THR A 53 4.13 -10.18 12.52
CA THR A 53 5.42 -9.79 11.93
C THR A 53 5.44 -9.70 10.39
N ARG A 54 4.33 -10.04 9.73
CA ARG A 54 4.23 -10.06 8.26
C ARG A 54 2.94 -9.38 7.82
N ILE A 55 3.06 -8.43 6.88
CA ILE A 55 1.94 -7.65 6.34
C ILE A 55 0.77 -8.52 5.81
N LEU A 56 1.08 -9.71 5.28
CA LEU A 56 0.06 -10.62 4.74
C LEU A 56 -0.83 -11.25 5.82
N THR A 57 -0.32 -11.37 7.04
CA THR A 57 -0.99 -12.05 8.16
C THR A 57 -1.32 -11.14 9.33
N ALA A 58 -0.78 -9.91 9.34
CA ALA A 58 -1.08 -8.94 10.38
C ALA A 58 -2.55 -8.52 10.37
N THR A 59 -3.08 -8.28 11.56
CA THR A 59 -4.47 -7.91 11.83
C THR A 59 -4.54 -6.72 12.79
N ASP A 60 -5.70 -6.07 12.83
CA ASP A 60 -6.01 -5.01 13.79
C ASP A 60 -4.96 -3.89 13.79
N GLY A 61 -4.66 -3.30 14.95
CA GLY A 61 -3.72 -2.19 15.09
C GLY A 61 -2.28 -2.49 14.66
N TRP A 62 -1.88 -3.75 14.51
CA TRP A 62 -0.57 -4.08 13.94
C TRP A 62 -0.48 -3.70 12.47
N LEU A 63 -1.59 -3.82 11.74
CA LEU A 63 -1.65 -3.41 10.35
C LEU A 63 -1.56 -1.88 10.22
N ASP A 64 -2.14 -1.15 11.17
CA ASP A 64 -2.03 0.31 11.28
C ASP A 64 -0.59 0.75 11.59
N LEU A 65 0.13 0.03 12.47
CA LEU A 65 1.55 0.28 12.74
C LEU A 65 2.42 0.05 11.50
N ILE A 66 2.20 -1.06 10.79
CA ILE A 66 2.91 -1.34 9.53
C ILE A 66 2.68 -0.23 8.50
N ALA A 67 1.44 0.27 8.36
CA ALA A 67 1.17 1.39 7.48
C ALA A 67 1.89 2.66 7.93
N GLY A 68 1.97 2.91 9.24
CA GLY A 68 2.73 4.01 9.84
C GLY A 68 4.22 3.94 9.51
N ASP A 69 4.83 2.74 9.53
CA ASP A 69 6.24 2.56 9.19
C ASP A 69 6.55 2.93 7.72
N PHE A 70 5.65 2.59 6.79
CA PHE A 70 5.85 2.87 5.36
C PHE A 70 5.41 4.27 4.94
N PHE A 71 4.33 4.80 5.52
CA PHE A 71 3.65 6.00 5.02
C PHE A 71 3.54 7.12 6.06
N GLY A 72 3.93 6.88 7.31
CA GLY A 72 3.64 7.81 8.41
C GLY A 72 2.14 8.09 8.49
N ALA A 73 1.77 9.37 8.44
CA ALA A 73 0.38 9.82 8.41
C ALA A 73 -0.26 9.81 7.01
N GLY A 74 0.46 9.36 5.98
CA GLY A 74 0.03 9.46 4.57
C GLY A 74 -0.98 8.39 4.11
N LEU A 75 -1.22 7.34 4.91
CA LEU A 75 -2.22 6.31 4.59
C LEU A 75 -2.99 5.86 5.85
N PRO A 76 -3.78 6.75 6.48
CA PRO A 76 -4.55 6.40 7.66
C PRO A 76 -5.69 5.44 7.29
N ARG A 77 -5.98 4.52 8.20
CA ARG A 77 -7.10 3.58 8.07
C ARG A 77 -8.44 4.32 8.18
N LYS A 78 -9.36 4.04 7.26
CA LYS A 78 -10.70 4.65 7.29
C LYS A 78 -11.55 4.03 8.38
N THR A 79 -12.44 4.81 9.00
CA THR A 79 -13.42 4.30 9.96
C THR A 79 -14.22 3.15 9.35
N GLY A 80 -14.26 2.00 10.03
CA GLY A 80 -14.98 0.81 9.56
C GLY A 80 -14.29 0.02 8.44
N GLN A 81 -13.05 0.37 8.05
CA GLN A 81 -12.32 -0.36 7.02
C GLN A 81 -11.80 -1.72 7.54
N SER A 82 -12.13 -2.81 6.84
CA SER A 82 -11.66 -4.16 7.18
C SER A 82 -10.15 -4.33 6.98
N ASP A 83 -9.55 -5.28 7.71
CA ASP A 83 -8.11 -5.58 7.59
C ASP A 83 -7.73 -5.97 6.15
N THR A 84 -8.58 -6.77 5.49
CA THR A 84 -8.34 -7.19 4.11
C THR A 84 -8.33 -6.01 3.15
N SER A 85 -9.31 -5.10 3.25
CA SER A 85 -9.36 -3.90 2.41
C SER A 85 -8.16 -2.99 2.67
N TYR A 86 -7.80 -2.78 3.94
CA TYR A 86 -6.68 -1.92 4.30
C TYR A 86 -5.34 -2.50 3.87
N ARG A 87 -5.13 -3.81 4.04
CA ARG A 87 -3.94 -4.52 3.57
C ARG A 87 -3.75 -4.38 2.07
N ILE A 88 -4.82 -4.54 1.28
CA ILE A 88 -4.76 -4.33 -0.17
C ILE A 88 -4.31 -2.90 -0.47
N ALA A 89 -4.88 -1.90 0.21
CA ALA A 89 -4.49 -0.51 0.04
C ALA A 89 -3.01 -0.26 0.38
N ILE A 90 -2.49 -0.82 1.47
CA ILE A 90 -1.08 -0.71 1.88
C ILE A 90 -0.19 -1.33 0.78
N ILE A 91 -0.44 -2.58 0.39
CA ILE A 91 0.35 -3.29 -0.61
C ILE A 91 0.33 -2.55 -1.96
N SER A 92 -0.85 -2.10 -2.40
CA SER A 92 -0.97 -1.32 -3.64
C SER A 92 -0.16 -0.03 -3.57
N ASN A 93 -0.14 0.67 -2.43
CA ASN A 93 0.62 1.91 -2.30
C ASN A 93 2.13 1.71 -2.15
N ILE A 94 2.60 0.57 -1.61
CA ILE A 94 4.03 0.23 -1.53
C ILE A 94 4.62 0.07 -2.93
N PHE A 95 3.88 -0.62 -3.81
CA PHE A 95 4.37 -0.94 -5.16
C PHE A 95 3.86 0.02 -6.24
N ARG A 96 3.03 1.00 -5.88
CA ARG A 96 2.57 2.01 -6.82
C ARG A 96 3.77 2.86 -7.27
N GLU A 97 3.97 2.90 -8.58
CA GLU A 97 4.92 3.80 -9.21
C GLU A 97 4.55 5.25 -8.89
N ARG A 98 5.54 6.07 -8.53
CA ARG A 98 5.39 7.52 -8.27
C ARG A 98 6.53 8.26 -8.95
N ALA A 99 6.37 9.57 -9.11
CA ALA A 99 7.37 10.47 -9.65
C ALA A 99 7.83 10.16 -11.09
N THR A 100 7.01 9.46 -11.88
CA THR A 100 7.27 9.18 -13.30
C THR A 100 6.10 9.61 -14.17
N ARG A 101 6.36 9.79 -15.46
CA ARG A 101 5.31 9.96 -16.47
C ARG A 101 4.26 8.86 -16.39
N ASN A 102 4.71 7.61 -16.30
CA ASN A 102 3.83 6.45 -16.30
C ASN A 102 2.95 6.40 -15.05
N ALA A 103 3.46 6.83 -13.89
CA ALA A 103 2.66 6.99 -12.68
C ALA A 103 1.52 8.01 -12.86
N ILE A 104 1.80 9.17 -13.46
CA ILE A 104 0.80 10.20 -13.77
C ILE A 104 -0.24 9.67 -14.76
N THR A 105 0.20 8.96 -15.81
CA THR A 105 -0.70 8.34 -16.79
C THR A 105 -1.62 7.33 -16.11
N ARG A 106 -1.05 6.37 -15.37
CA ARG A 106 -1.81 5.31 -14.70
C ARG A 106 -2.78 5.84 -13.67
N ILE A 107 -2.38 6.81 -12.83
CA ILE A 107 -3.30 7.33 -11.81
C ILE A 107 -4.49 8.07 -12.45
N CYS A 108 -4.27 8.80 -13.56
CA CYS A 108 -5.37 9.43 -14.28
C CYS A 108 -6.29 8.39 -14.92
N GLU A 109 -5.73 7.32 -15.50
CA GLU A 109 -6.54 6.22 -16.06
C GLU A 109 -7.30 5.45 -14.99
N ASP A 110 -6.69 5.19 -13.83
CA ASP A 110 -7.32 4.52 -12.69
C ASP A 110 -8.54 5.30 -12.18
N ILE A 111 -8.47 6.64 -12.16
CA ILE A 111 -9.53 7.49 -11.58
C ILE A 111 -10.49 8.06 -12.62
N THR A 112 -10.10 8.25 -13.89
CA THR A 112 -11.02 8.83 -14.91
C THR A 112 -11.32 7.87 -16.05
N GLY A 113 -10.60 6.76 -16.16
CA GLY A 113 -10.68 5.84 -17.29
C GLY A 113 -10.11 6.43 -18.58
N ARG A 114 -9.43 7.57 -18.52
CA ARG A 114 -8.97 8.30 -19.70
C ARG A 114 -7.48 8.65 -19.59
N THR A 115 -6.75 8.34 -20.65
CA THR A 115 -5.32 8.64 -20.76
C THR A 115 -5.09 10.16 -20.81
N PRO A 116 -4.31 10.75 -19.87
CA PRO A 116 -3.98 12.17 -19.89
C PRO A 116 -2.92 12.49 -20.96
N ILE A 117 -2.75 13.78 -21.26
CA ILE A 117 -1.61 14.27 -22.05
C ILE A 117 -0.57 14.85 -21.09
N VAL A 118 0.55 14.15 -20.90
CA VAL A 118 1.67 14.58 -20.07
C VAL A 118 2.76 15.22 -20.95
N ILE A 119 3.20 16.42 -20.56
CA ILE A 119 4.19 17.24 -21.27
C ILE A 119 5.33 17.56 -20.30
N GLU A 120 6.53 17.10 -20.61
CA GLU A 120 7.74 17.24 -19.78
C GLU A 120 8.85 17.91 -20.59
N GLN A 121 9.40 19.02 -20.08
CA GLN A 121 10.39 19.84 -20.80
C GLN A 121 11.67 19.09 -21.19
N SER A 122 12.07 18.10 -20.40
CA SER A 122 13.23 17.25 -20.67
C SER A 122 12.98 16.19 -21.75
N ARG A 123 11.72 15.94 -22.13
CA ARG A 123 11.38 14.94 -23.13
C ARG A 123 11.29 15.59 -24.51
N ILE A 124 12.29 15.32 -25.33
CA ILE A 124 12.36 15.84 -26.72
C ILE A 124 11.09 15.52 -27.51
N LEU A 125 10.48 14.35 -27.31
CA LEU A 125 9.24 13.95 -28.02
C LEU A 125 7.99 14.78 -27.68
N ASP A 126 8.00 15.59 -26.63
CA ASP A 126 6.88 16.52 -26.35
C ASP A 126 7.06 17.89 -27.01
N PHE A 127 8.27 18.16 -27.52
CA PHE A 127 8.68 19.45 -28.07
C PHE A 127 9.12 19.33 -29.52
N GLY A 128 8.98 20.43 -30.25
CA GLY A 128 9.38 20.47 -31.64
C GLY A 128 10.89 20.35 -31.78
N ILE A 129 11.33 19.77 -32.89
CA ILE A 129 12.74 19.79 -33.31
C ILE A 129 12.81 20.22 -34.76
N TYR A 130 13.86 20.96 -35.11
CA TYR A 130 14.13 21.27 -36.51
C TYR A 130 14.56 20.00 -37.26
N SER A 131 13.98 19.80 -38.45
CA SER A 131 14.27 18.66 -39.34
C SER A 131 13.96 17.28 -38.75
N GLY A 132 13.09 17.19 -37.74
CA GLY A 132 12.61 15.91 -37.20
C GLY A 132 11.52 15.29 -38.08
N PRO A 133 11.46 13.95 -38.18
CA PRO A 133 10.48 13.28 -39.05
C PRO A 133 9.02 13.37 -38.54
N THR A 134 8.80 13.61 -37.23
CA THR A 134 7.45 13.50 -36.61
C THR A 134 7.12 14.58 -35.56
N SER A 135 8.04 15.49 -35.25
CA SER A 135 7.89 16.47 -34.15
C SER A 135 8.05 17.91 -34.65
N PHE A 136 6.98 18.43 -35.29
CA PHE A 136 6.98 19.75 -35.91
C PHE A 136 6.40 20.82 -34.98
N TYR A 137 7.05 21.97 -34.93
CA TYR A 137 6.55 23.15 -34.22
C TYR A 137 5.20 23.61 -34.81
N GLY A 138 4.22 23.88 -33.94
CA GLY A 138 2.90 24.40 -34.36
C GLY A 138 1.91 23.35 -34.87
N ALA A 139 2.29 22.05 -34.87
CA ALA A 139 1.40 20.94 -35.21
C ALA A 139 1.41 19.87 -34.11
N THR A 140 2.23 18.82 -34.27
CA THR A 140 2.29 17.69 -33.34
C THR A 140 3.11 17.97 -32.08
N ALA A 141 3.97 19.00 -32.10
CA ALA A 141 4.93 19.28 -31.05
C ALA A 141 4.89 20.74 -30.56
N ARG A 142 5.32 20.96 -29.31
CA ARG A 142 5.19 22.24 -28.61
C ARG A 142 6.47 23.07 -28.70
N TYR A 143 6.32 24.39 -28.48
CA TYR A 143 7.45 25.26 -28.20
C TYR A 143 7.85 25.11 -26.73
N GLY A 144 9.15 24.96 -26.49
CA GLY A 144 9.72 24.76 -25.16
C GLY A 144 10.75 25.82 -24.84
N SER A 145 11.04 25.96 -23.54
CA SER A 145 12.10 26.80 -23.02
C SER A 145 12.99 25.95 -22.13
N GLN A 146 14.31 26.08 -22.28
CA GLN A 146 15.31 25.44 -21.40
C GLN A 146 15.80 26.40 -20.30
N LEU A 147 15.08 27.49 -20.05
CA LEU A 147 15.46 28.45 -19.01
C LEU A 147 15.53 27.78 -17.64
N LEU A 148 16.45 28.24 -16.80
CA LEU A 148 16.60 27.76 -15.42
C LEU A 148 15.30 27.91 -14.61
N THR A 149 14.46 28.90 -14.95
CA THR A 149 13.19 29.19 -14.30
C THR A 149 12.07 28.20 -14.61
N THR A 150 12.24 27.32 -15.60
CA THR A 150 11.21 26.35 -16.00
C THR A 150 11.57 24.91 -15.63
N LYS A 151 12.69 24.70 -14.92
CA LYS A 151 13.10 23.39 -14.42
C LYS A 151 12.14 22.85 -13.36
N TYR A 152 12.06 21.52 -13.27
CA TYR A 152 11.20 20.79 -12.31
C TYR A 152 9.71 21.10 -12.47
N GLN A 153 9.25 21.28 -13.71
CA GLN A 153 7.84 21.47 -14.02
C GLN A 153 7.38 20.53 -15.12
N CYS A 154 6.13 20.06 -15.01
CA CYS A 154 5.44 19.40 -16.11
C CYS A 154 4.02 19.93 -16.25
N PHE A 155 3.45 19.77 -17.45
CA PHE A 155 2.07 20.14 -17.74
C PHE A 155 1.28 18.87 -18.02
N VAL A 156 0.10 18.77 -17.43
CA VAL A 156 -0.77 17.61 -17.60
C VAL A 156 -2.15 18.09 -18.02
N LYS A 157 -2.63 17.60 -19.16
CA LYS A 157 -4.04 17.74 -19.52
C LYS A 157 -4.76 16.47 -19.07
N VAL A 158 -5.63 16.60 -18.08
CA VAL A 158 -6.41 15.49 -17.54
C VAL A 158 -7.84 15.62 -18.02
N TYR A 159 -8.43 14.51 -18.43
CA TYR A 159 -9.81 14.45 -18.85
C TYR A 159 -10.71 14.03 -17.70
N ARG A 160 -11.84 14.71 -17.53
CA ARG A 160 -12.90 14.29 -16.62
C ARG A 160 -13.50 12.95 -17.08
N PRO A 161 -14.04 12.15 -16.15
CA PRO A 161 -14.77 10.94 -16.47
C PRO A 161 -15.88 11.18 -17.49
N LEU A 162 -16.17 10.16 -18.30
CA LEU A 162 -17.33 10.21 -19.19
C LEU A 162 -18.63 10.10 -18.37
N PRO A 163 -19.67 10.89 -18.68
CA PRO A 163 -20.98 10.75 -18.04
C PRO A 163 -21.52 9.32 -18.17
N GLY A 164 -22.04 8.74 -17.09
CA GLY A 164 -22.58 7.37 -17.08
C GLY A 164 -21.53 6.25 -17.14
N SER A 165 -20.24 6.56 -17.05
CA SER A 165 -19.18 5.55 -16.87
C SER A 165 -19.10 5.06 -15.43
N GLN A 166 -18.36 3.97 -15.18
CA GLN A 166 -18.10 3.49 -13.81
C GLN A 166 -17.32 4.49 -12.93
N TRP A 167 -16.75 5.54 -13.53
CA TRP A 167 -16.00 6.61 -12.88
C TRP A 167 -16.80 7.91 -12.75
N ASP A 168 -18.10 7.86 -13.05
CA ASP A 168 -19.00 8.99 -12.89
C ASP A 168 -19.09 9.41 -11.40
N GLY A 169 -19.15 10.73 -11.16
CA GLY A 169 -19.14 11.31 -9.81
C GLY A 169 -17.77 11.63 -9.22
N ILE A 170 -16.67 11.34 -9.91
CA ILE A 170 -15.33 11.78 -9.48
C ILE A 170 -15.18 13.29 -9.68
N SER A 171 -14.81 13.98 -8.59
CA SER A 171 -14.72 15.43 -8.57
C SER A 171 -13.37 15.94 -9.08
N ASP A 172 -13.33 17.22 -9.47
CA ASP A 172 -12.08 17.89 -9.83
C ASP A 172 -11.05 17.82 -8.68
N ALA A 173 -11.51 17.89 -7.43
CA ALA A 173 -10.66 17.79 -6.24
C ALA A 173 -10.00 16.41 -6.11
N ASP A 174 -10.72 15.34 -6.45
CA ASP A 174 -10.18 13.97 -6.45
C ASP A 174 -9.06 13.83 -7.48
N ILE A 175 -9.23 14.44 -8.66
CA ILE A 175 -8.21 14.45 -9.71
C ILE A 175 -6.94 15.16 -9.23
N TYR A 176 -7.07 16.35 -8.63
CA TYR A 176 -5.93 17.07 -8.08
C TYR A 176 -5.23 16.29 -6.96
N ALA A 177 -6.00 15.69 -6.04
CA ALA A 177 -5.44 14.87 -4.96
C ALA A 177 -4.69 13.64 -5.50
N ALA A 178 -5.21 13.00 -6.53
CA ALA A 178 -4.59 11.86 -7.18
C ALA A 178 -3.27 12.24 -7.88
N LEU A 179 -3.24 13.38 -8.58
CA LEU A 179 -2.01 13.91 -9.19
C LEU A 179 -0.95 14.25 -8.13
N ASP A 180 -1.34 14.91 -7.04
CA ASP A 180 -0.41 15.26 -5.96
C ASP A 180 0.16 14.01 -5.29
N SER A 181 -0.62 12.93 -5.19
CA SER A 181 -0.15 11.67 -4.62
C SER A 181 1.04 11.06 -5.38
N VAL A 182 1.12 11.24 -6.70
CA VAL A 182 2.22 10.69 -7.53
C VAL A 182 3.29 11.74 -7.87
N ARG A 183 3.12 12.98 -7.42
CA ARG A 183 4.00 14.10 -7.74
C ARG A 183 5.36 13.92 -7.05
N PRO A 184 6.49 14.10 -7.77
CA PRO A 184 7.79 14.19 -7.13
C PRO A 184 7.87 15.40 -6.18
N ILE A 185 8.62 15.27 -5.09
CA ILE A 185 8.93 16.42 -4.23
C ILE A 185 9.64 17.51 -5.05
N ASP A 186 9.36 18.78 -4.75
CA ASP A 186 9.92 19.96 -5.42
C ASP A 186 9.66 20.06 -6.93
N VAL A 187 8.74 19.25 -7.47
CA VAL A 187 8.25 19.38 -8.85
C VAL A 187 6.89 20.04 -8.86
N THR A 188 6.69 21.01 -9.76
CA THR A 188 5.38 21.64 -9.97
C THR A 188 4.64 20.94 -11.12
N ILE A 189 3.44 20.43 -10.85
CA ILE A 189 2.55 19.89 -11.88
C ILE A 189 1.47 20.91 -12.18
N TRP A 190 1.43 21.39 -13.42
CA TRP A 190 0.38 22.28 -13.91
C TRP A 190 -0.70 21.47 -14.60
N ALA A 191 -1.88 21.36 -13.98
CA ALA A 191 -2.96 20.54 -14.50
C ALA A 191 -4.07 21.39 -15.14
N GLN A 192 -4.45 21.02 -16.38
CA GLN A 192 -5.62 21.53 -17.09
C GLN A 192 -6.67 20.44 -17.16
N LEU A 193 -7.87 20.71 -16.62
CA LEU A 193 -8.99 19.78 -16.68
C LEU A 193 -9.81 19.99 -17.96
N LEU A 194 -10.05 18.91 -18.68
CA LEU A 194 -10.78 18.85 -19.94
C LEU A 194 -12.02 17.97 -19.81
N ASN A 195 -12.99 18.15 -20.70
CA ASN A 195 -14.17 17.29 -20.80
C ASN A 195 -13.95 16.11 -21.74
#